data_AF-A0A442W9J4-F1
#
_entry.id   AF-A0A442W9J4-F1
#
_cell.length_a   1.000
_cell.length_b   1.000
_cell.length_c   1.000
_cell.angle_alpha   90.00
_cell.angle_beta   90.00
_cell.angle_gamma   90.00
#
_symmetry.space_group_name_H-M   'P 1'
#
loop_
_entity.id
_entity.type
_entity.pdbx_description
1 polymer ?
#
loop_
_entity_poly.entity_id
_entity_poly.type
_entity_poly.pdbx_seq_one_letter_code
_entity_poly.pdbx_strand_id
1 'polypeptide(L)' 'MFIPARHVRERYKVSDMTIWRWLRDEQMAFPQPLYLGRYRYWRIAEIEAWERAHAGKGAA' A
#
# COMPACT_ATOMS: atom_id res chain seq x y z
N MET A 1 -5.64 12.37 4.92
CA MET A 1 -4.23 12.68 4.60
C MET A 1 -3.70 11.67 3.58
N PHE A 2 -2.79 12.08 2.70
CA PHE A 2 -2.22 11.24 1.64
C PHE A 2 -0.72 11.01 1.87
N ILE A 3 -0.22 9.83 1.50
CA ILE A 3 1.21 9.49 1.56
C ILE A 3 1.75 9.11 0.18
N PRO A 4 2.93 9.62 -0.21
CA PRO A 4 3.57 9.27 -1.47
C PRO A 4 4.21 7.88 -1.42
N ALA A 5 4.46 7.28 -2.58
CA ALA A 5 5.10 5.97 -2.74
C ALA A 5 6.37 5.77 -1.90
N ARG A 6 7.18 6.83 -1.76
CA ARG A 6 8.40 6.78 -0.93
C ARG A 6 8.09 6.45 0.54
N HIS A 7 7.05 7.07 1.09
CA HIS A 7 6.68 6.85 2.48
C HIS A 7 6.04 5.47 2.68
N VAL A 8 5.26 5.00 1.71
CA VAL A 8 4.71 3.62 1.71
C VAL A 8 5.84 2.59 1.71
N ARG A 9 6.86 2.77 0.85
CA ARG A 9 8.05 1.91 0.82
C ARG A 9 8.80 1.87 2.15
N GLU A 10 9.00 3.04 2.77
CA GLU A 10 9.68 3.16 4.06
C GLU A 10 8.88 2.47 5.17
N ARG A 11 7.56 2.68 5.21
CA ARG A 11 6.66 2.11 6.23
C ARG A 11 6.70 0.59 6.25
N TYR A 12 6.66 -0.04 5.07
CA TYR A 12 6.68 -1.49 4.93
C TYR A 12 8.08 -2.09 4.75
N LYS A 13 9.12 -1.25 4.64
CA LYS A 13 10.50 -1.66 4.31
C LYS A 13 10.58 -2.54 3.05
N VAL A 14 9.79 -2.19 2.03
CA VAL A 14 9.70 -2.93 0.76
C VAL A 14 10.16 -2.10 -0.44
N SER A 15 10.54 -2.81 -1.50
CA SER A 15 10.86 -2.19 -2.78
C SER A 15 9.62 -1.72 -3.54
N ASP A 16 9.81 -0.84 -4.53
CA ASP A 16 8.71 -0.39 -5.39
C ASP A 16 8.10 -1.53 -6.21
N MET A 17 8.94 -2.50 -6.63
CA MET A 17 8.53 -3.73 -7.30
C MET A 17 7.58 -4.56 -6.43
N THR A 18 7.81 -4.60 -5.12
CA THR A 18 6.93 -5.31 -4.18
C THR A 18 5.56 -4.65 -4.13
N ILE A 19 5.50 -3.31 -4.00
CA ILE A 19 4.23 -2.56 -4.04
C ILE A 19 3.52 -2.80 -5.38
N TRP A 20 4.26 -2.80 -6.49
CA TRP A 20 3.68 -3.08 -7.80
C TRP A 20 3.11 -4.50 -7.92
N ARG A 21 3.74 -5.50 -7.28
CA ARG A 21 3.16 -6.85 -7.17
C ARG A 21 1.88 -6.83 -6.35
N TRP A 22 1.85 -6.15 -5.21
CA TRP A 22 0.66 -6.04 -4.36
C TRP A 22 -0.51 -5.36 -5.07
N LEU A 23 -0.23 -4.38 -5.94
CA LEU A 23 -1.26 -3.74 -6.77
C LEU A 23 -1.84 -4.66 -7.85
N ARG A 24 -1.10 -5.69 -8.25
CA ARG A 24 -1.53 -6.69 -9.24
C ARG A 24 -2.14 -7.93 -8.59
N ASP A 25 -1.85 -8.14 -7.32
CA ASP A 25 -2.35 -9.26 -6.55
C ASP A 25 -3.70 -8.90 -5.93
N GLU A 26 -4.78 -9.37 -6.56
CA GLU A 26 -6.14 -9.15 -6.07
C GLU A 26 -6.38 -9.79 -4.70
N GLN A 27 -5.61 -10.82 -4.32
CA GLN A 27 -5.73 -11.46 -3.00
C GLN A 27 -5.20 -10.58 -1.88
N MET A 28 -4.22 -9.73 -2.19
CA MET A 28 -3.73 -8.73 -1.24
C MET A 28 -4.71 -7.57 -1.08
N ALA A 29 -5.60 -7.30 -2.02
CA ALA A 29 -6.55 -6.19 -1.95
C ALA A 29 -5.89 -4.84 -1.51
N PHE A 30 -4.65 -4.61 -1.94
CA PHE A 30 -3.89 -3.41 -1.54
C PHE A 30 -4.55 -2.15 -2.15
N PRO A 31 -4.64 -1.03 -1.42
CA PRO A 31 -5.33 0.15 -1.90
C PRO A 31 -4.70 0.70 -3.20
N GLN A 32 -5.57 1.12 -4.11
CA GLN A 32 -5.17 1.66 -5.41
C GLN A 32 -4.53 3.05 -5.23
N PRO A 33 -3.41 3.33 -5.92
CA PRO A 33 -2.79 4.65 -5.87
C PRO A 33 -3.60 5.67 -6.63
N LEU A 34 -3.67 6.87 -6.07
CA LEU A 34 -4.02 8.08 -6.79
C LEU A 34 -2.78 8.59 -7.54
N TYR A 35 -2.91 8.74 -8.86
CA TYR A 35 -1.85 9.26 -9.71
C TYR A 35 -1.94 10.78 -9.78
N LEU A 36 -0.92 11.48 -9.26
CA LEU A 36 -0.74 12.92 -9.44
C LEU A 36 0.50 13.11 -10.31
N GLY A 37 0.28 13.23 -11.62
CA GLY A 37 1.34 13.26 -12.61
C GLY A 37 2.15 11.96 -12.60
N ARG A 38 3.46 12.05 -12.37
CA ARG A 38 4.37 10.89 -12.31
C ARG A 38 4.41 10.19 -10.95
N TYR A 39 3.76 10.75 -9.93
CA TYR A 39 3.87 10.25 -8.56
C TYR A 39 2.59 9.53 -8.13
N ARG A 40 2.77 8.44 -7.39
CA ARG A 40 1.69 7.68 -6.77
C ARG A 40 1.49 8.13 -5.33
N TYR A 41 0.25 8.35 -4.96
CA TYR A 41 -0.19 8.71 -3.63
C TYR A 41 -1.25 7.74 -3.14
N TRP A 42 -1.27 7.47 -1.84
CA TRP A 42 -2.28 6.64 -1.21
C TRP A 42 -2.95 7.42 -0.10
N ARG A 43 -4.23 7.16 0.14
CA ARG A 43 -4.90 7.69 1.32
C ARG A 43 -4.42 6.89 2.52
N ILE A 44 -3.97 7.59 3.56
CA ILE A 44 -3.55 6.95 4.82
C ILE A 44 -4.70 6.10 5.38
N ALA A 45 -5.93 6.61 5.34
CA ALA A 45 -7.10 5.90 5.87
C ALA A 45 -7.35 4.55 5.16
N GLU A 46 -7.09 4.46 3.85
CA GLU A 46 -7.24 3.21 3.10
C GLU A 46 -6.11 2.22 3.43
N ILE A 47 -4.89 2.73 3.59
CA ILE A 47 -3.76 1.92 4.04
C ILE A 47 -4.00 1.39 5.46
N GLU A 48 -4.47 2.22 6.39
CA GLU A 48 -4.80 1.78 7.75
C GLU A 48 -5.98 0.81 7.81
N ALA A 49 -6.98 0.97 6.92
CA ALA A 49 -8.05 0.00 6.78
C ALA A 49 -7.53 -1.35 6.25
N TRP A 50 -6.65 -1.30 5.25
CA TRP A 50 -5.99 -2.47 4.70
C TRP A 50 -5.09 -3.18 5.72
N GLU A 51 -4.29 -2.42 6.48
CA GLU A 51 -3.45 -2.93 7.58
C GLU A 51 -4.31 -3.64 8.63
N ARG A 52 -5.45 -3.06 9.02
CA ARG A 52 -6.38 -3.69 9.96
C ARG A 52 -6.99 -4.98 9.42
N ALA A 53 -7.30 -5.03 8.12
CA ALA A 53 -7.81 -6.24 7.47
C ALA A 53 -6.73 -7.33 7.34
N HIS A 54 -5.46 -6.95 7.17
CA HIS A 54 -4.32 -7.88 6.98
C HIS A 54 -3.61 -8.26 8.28
N ALA A 55 -3.74 -7.47 9.35
CA ALA A 55 -3.18 -7.77 10.67
C ALA A 55 -3.72 -9.09 11.26
N GLY A 56 -4.85 -9.61 10.75
CA GLY A 56 -5.38 -10.93 11.08
C GLY A 56 -4.79 -12.11 10.28
N LYS A 57 -4.00 -11.86 9.23
CA LYS A 57 -3.41 -12.90 8.36
C LYS A 57 -1.91 -13.15 8.59
N GLY A 58 -1.26 -12.38 9.46
CA GLY A 58 0.17 -12.44 9.75
C GLY A 58 0.54 -12.98 11.13
N ALA A 59 -0.36 -13.73 11.78
CA ALA A 59 -0.10 -14.41 13.05
C ALA A 59 -0.54 -15.88 12.94
N ALA A 60 0.27 -16.69 12.25
CA ALA A 60 0.29 -18.14 12.34
C ALA A 60 1.71 -18.62 12.05
#